data_AF-A0A4S2CCN5-F1
#
_entry.id   AF-A0A4S2CCN5-F1
#
_cell.length_a   1.000
_cell.length_b   1.000
_cell.length_c   1.000
_cell.angle_alpha   90.00
_cell.angle_beta   90.00
_cell.angle_gamma   90.00
#
_symmetry.space_group_name_H-M   'P 1'
#
loop_
_entity.id
_entity.type
_entity.pdbx_description
1 polymer ?
#
loop_
_entity_poly.entity_id
_entity_poly.type
_entity_poly.pdbx_seq_one_letter_code
_entity_poly.pdbx_strand_id
1 'polypeptide(L)'
;MRLPWYYSCFVEEDLPGFGLAGYGDTAEAAKEDMLKAYEEIKEMQTEEGKEVPELEFIYKYDMQSFFNYFSFLNVTKVAELAGINASLMRQYTSGVTTAGQKQYDKIRVAVERISKELSAATF
;
A
#
# COMPACT_ATOMS: atom_id res chain seq x y z
N MET A 1 1.29 5.43 3.47
CA MET A 1 2.17 6.53 3.03
C MET A 1 3.38 6.60 3.96
N ARG A 2 4.56 6.88 3.41
CA ARG A 2 5.76 7.13 4.23
C ARG A 2 5.81 8.60 4.66
N LEU A 3 5.99 8.82 5.96
CA LEU A 3 6.26 10.13 6.56
C LEU A 3 7.73 10.19 7.02
N PRO A 4 8.26 11.36 7.43
CA PRO A 4 9.68 11.52 7.75
C PRO A 4 10.22 10.54 8.80
N TRP A 5 9.37 10.11 9.74
CA TRP A 5 9.77 9.31 10.90
C TRP A 5 9.05 7.96 11.02
N TYR A 6 7.95 7.76 10.30
CA TYR A 6 7.11 6.57 10.41
C TYR A 6 6.27 6.39 9.13
N TYR A 7 5.57 5.27 9.02
CA TYR A 7 4.54 5.01 8.03
C TYR A 7 3.17 5.20 8.64
N SER A 8 2.24 5.72 7.85
CA SER A 8 0.83 5.79 8.22
C SER A 8 -0.05 5.13 7.16
N CYS A 9 -1.16 4.57 7.58
CA CYS A 9 -2.28 4.22 6.71
C CYS A 9 -3.58 4.65 7.37
N PHE A 10 -4.57 4.99 6.56
CA PHE A 10 -5.87 5.44 7.03
C PHE A 10 -6.93 5.11 5.98
N VAL A 11 -8.17 4.97 6.43
CA VAL A 11 -9.32 4.80 5.54
C VAL A 11 -9.73 6.18 5.01
N GLU A 12 -9.82 6.30 3.69
CA GLU A 12 -10.21 7.55 3.00
C GLU A 12 -11.74 7.73 3.02
N GLU A 13 -12.48 6.64 3.13
CA GLU A 13 -13.94 6.63 3.20
C GLU A 13 -14.44 6.96 4.61
N ASP A 14 -15.52 7.74 4.69
CA ASP A 14 -16.19 8.01 5.97
C ASP A 14 -16.92 6.76 6.45
N LEU A 15 -16.36 6.13 7.49
CA LEU A 15 -17.01 5.00 8.15
C LEU A 15 -18.09 5.52 9.13
N PRO A 16 -19.23 4.83 9.25
CA PRO A 16 -20.31 5.26 10.13
C PRO A 16 -19.87 5.13 11.60
N GLY A 17 -19.57 6.27 12.22
CA GLY A 17 -19.35 6.38 13.66
C GLY A 17 -17.89 6.25 14.13
N PHE A 18 -16.93 6.03 13.23
CA PHE A 18 -15.51 5.98 13.57
C PHE A 18 -14.62 6.27 12.37
N GLY A 19 -13.33 6.49 12.64
CA GLY A 19 -12.28 6.52 11.61
C GLY A 19 -11.23 5.47 11.94
N LEU A 20 -10.55 4.95 10.92
CA LEU A 20 -9.44 4.01 11.09
C LEU A 20 -8.16 4.61 10.54
N ALA A 21 -7.14 4.62 11.39
CA ALA A 21 -5.78 4.94 11.03
C ALA A 21 -4.84 4.03 11.80
N GLY A 22 -3.65 3.81 11.25
CA GLY A 22 -2.59 3.07 11.90
C GLY A 22 -1.22 3.62 11.54
N TYR A 23 -0.27 3.42 12.46
CA TYR A 23 1.07 3.98 12.41
C TYR A 23 2.11 2.92 12.74
N GLY A 24 3.31 3.05 12.17
CA GLY A 24 4.41 2.14 12.51
C GLY A 24 5.70 2.44 11.75
N ASP A 25 6.78 1.78 12.15
CA ASP A 25 8.10 1.99 11.53
C ASP A 25 8.21 1.38 10.11
N THR A 26 7.29 0.47 9.78
CA THR A 26 7.13 -0.12 8.43
C THR A 26 5.70 -0.01 7.95
N ALA A 27 5.49 -0.19 6.64
CA ALA A 27 4.16 -0.24 6.08
C ALA A 27 3.38 -1.47 6.57
N GLU A 28 4.03 -2.61 6.87
CA GLU A 28 3.40 -3.73 7.58
C GLU A 28 2.92 -3.31 8.97
N ALA A 29 3.79 -2.69 9.78
CA ALA A 29 3.46 -2.29 11.14
C ALA A 29 2.28 -1.30 11.19
N ALA A 30 2.25 -0.33 10.28
CA ALA A 30 1.14 0.61 10.18
C ALA A 30 -0.20 -0.08 9.86
N LYS A 31 -0.19 -1.13 9.03
CA LYS A 31 -1.40 -1.92 8.73
C LYS A 31 -1.84 -2.77 9.92
N GLU A 32 -0.89 -3.42 10.59
CA GLU A 32 -1.18 -4.21 11.78
C GLU A 32 -1.78 -3.33 12.88
N ASP A 33 -1.27 -2.12 13.07
CA ASP A 33 -1.81 -1.13 14.00
C ASP A 33 -3.25 -0.72 13.64
N MET A 34 -3.52 -0.44 12.36
CA MET A 34 -4.88 -0.13 11.88
C MET A 34 -5.85 -1.30 12.08
N LEU A 35 -5.41 -2.54 11.82
CA LEU A 35 -6.24 -3.73 12.00
C LEU A 35 -6.56 -3.98 13.48
N LYS A 36 -5.60 -3.74 14.38
CA LYS A 36 -5.86 -3.79 15.83
C LYS A 36 -6.91 -2.76 16.24
N ALA A 37 -6.79 -1.52 15.76
CA ALA A 37 -7.79 -0.49 16.02
C ALA A 37 -9.19 -0.90 15.50
N TYR A 38 -9.26 -1.57 14.34
CA TYR A 38 -10.52 -2.10 13.83
C TYR A 38 -11.12 -3.19 14.73
N GLU A 39 -10.33 -4.15 15.20
CA GLU A 39 -10.79 -5.19 16.11
C GLU A 39 -11.25 -4.61 17.46
N GLU A 40 -10.53 -3.64 18.03
CA GLU A 40 -10.92 -2.96 19.27
C GLU A 40 -12.26 -2.23 19.11
N ILE A 41 -12.48 -1.52 17.98
CA ILE A 41 -13.76 -0.87 17.68
C ILE A 41 -14.88 -1.90 17.52
N LYS A 42 -14.58 -3.04 16.90
CA LYS A 42 -15.55 -4.13 16.71
C LYS A 42 -15.98 -4.72 18.05
N GLU A 43 -15.04 -4.95 18.97
CA GLU A 43 -15.33 -5.40 20.33
C GLU A 43 -16.21 -4.39 21.07
N MET A 44 -15.83 -3.11 21.10
CA MET A 44 -16.61 -2.06 21.79
C MET A 44 -18.04 -1.93 21.24
N GLN A 45 -18.21 -1.92 19.92
CA GLN A 45 -19.54 -1.80 19.32
C GLN A 45 -20.40 -3.04 19.55
N THR A 46 -19.80 -4.23 19.55
CA THR A 46 -20.50 -5.47 19.88
C THR A 46 -21.00 -5.46 21.33
N GLU A 47 -20.18 -4.97 22.28
CA GLU A 47 -20.58 -4.79 23.69
C GLU A 47 -21.74 -3.80 23.85
N GLU A 48 -21.77 -2.74 23.02
CA GLU A 48 -22.87 -1.77 22.97
C GLU A 48 -24.12 -2.28 22.21
N GLY A 49 -24.10 -3.51 21.71
CA GLY A 49 -25.20 -4.10 20.94
C GLY A 49 -25.40 -3.50 19.54
N LYS A 50 -24.37 -2.85 18.99
CA LYS A 50 -24.36 -2.28 17.64
C LYS A 50 -23.82 -3.30 16.64
N GLU A 51 -24.39 -3.30 15.44
CA GLU A 51 -23.86 -4.09 14.33
C GLU A 51 -22.58 -3.46 13.79
N VAL A 52 -21.52 -4.27 13.66
CA VAL A 52 -20.25 -3.84 13.09
C VAL A 52 -20.16 -4.39 11.67
N PRO A 53 -20.01 -3.54 10.63
CA PRO A 53 -19.83 -4.02 9.28
C PRO A 53 -18.49 -4.76 9.14
N GLU A 54 -18.50 -5.89 8.43
CA GLU A 54 -17.26 -6.49 7.95
C GLU A 54 -16.65 -5.60 6.86
N LEU A 55 -15.41 -5.15 7.08
CA LEU A 55 -14.70 -4.28 6.16
C LEU A 55 -13.64 -5.06 5.39
N GLU A 56 -13.64 -4.91 4.07
CA GLU A 56 -12.53 -5.34 3.22
C GLU A 56 -11.59 -4.17 2.94
N PHE A 57 -10.30 -4.33 3.29
CA PHE A 57 -9.32 -3.27 3.12
C PHE A 57 -8.56 -3.40 1.80
N ILE A 58 -8.69 -2.38 0.94
CA ILE A 58 -7.85 -2.22 -0.26
C ILE A 58 -6.79 -1.16 0.01
N TYR A 59 -5.52 -1.59 0.00
CA TYR A 59 -4.41 -0.69 0.30
C TYR A 59 -3.89 0.02 -0.96
N LYS A 60 -3.98 1.35 -0.95
CA LYS A 60 -3.38 2.22 -1.96
C LYS A 60 -2.03 2.74 -1.47
N TYR A 61 -0.99 2.48 -2.24
CA TYR A 61 0.38 2.89 -1.92
C TYR A 61 0.85 4.05 -2.79
N ASP A 62 1.63 4.96 -2.22
CA ASP A 62 2.53 5.79 -3.01
C ASP A 62 3.72 4.96 -3.55
N MET A 63 4.45 5.49 -4.54
CA MET A 63 5.57 4.80 -5.19
C MET A 63 6.63 4.32 -4.20
N GLN A 64 7.02 5.19 -3.27
CA GLN A 64 8.08 4.91 -2.31
C GLN A 64 7.66 3.79 -1.36
N SER A 65 6.48 3.90 -0.77
CA SER A 65 5.90 2.91 0.13
C SER A 65 5.70 1.56 -0.58
N PHE A 66 5.26 1.57 -1.84
CA PHE A 66 5.10 0.36 -2.64
C PHE A 66 6.42 -0.39 -2.80
N PHE A 67 7.48 0.27 -3.27
CA PHE A 67 8.78 -0.40 -3.49
C PHE A 67 9.54 -0.71 -2.21
N ASN A 68 9.26 -0.01 -1.11
CA ASN A 68 9.77 -0.40 0.21
C ASN A 68 9.05 -1.65 0.74
N TYR A 69 7.73 -1.70 0.66
CA TYR A 69 6.92 -2.84 1.11
C TYR A 69 7.22 -4.08 0.26
N PHE A 70 7.17 -3.94 -1.06
CA PHE A 70 7.53 -4.99 -2.02
C PHE A 70 9.02 -4.93 -2.38
N SER A 71 9.89 -4.84 -1.37
CA SER A 71 11.36 -4.73 -1.55
C SER A 71 12.00 -5.91 -2.29
N PHE A 72 11.30 -7.04 -2.38
CA PHE A 72 11.71 -8.20 -3.18
C PHE A 72 11.54 -7.98 -4.70
N LEU A 73 10.77 -6.98 -5.13
CA LEU A 73 10.64 -6.64 -6.55
C LEU A 73 11.93 -5.99 -7.05
N ASN A 74 12.46 -6.51 -8.16
CA ASN A 74 13.59 -5.91 -8.83
C ASN A 74 13.16 -4.61 -9.52
N VAL A 75 13.46 -3.47 -8.87
CA VAL A 75 13.13 -2.11 -9.36
C VAL A 75 13.62 -1.86 -10.78
N THR A 76 14.82 -2.34 -11.13
CA THR A 76 15.38 -2.17 -12.48
C THR A 76 14.54 -2.92 -13.51
N LYS A 77 14.12 -4.16 -13.20
CA LYS A 77 13.27 -4.95 -14.10
C LYS A 77 11.88 -4.34 -14.28
N VAL A 78 11.30 -3.82 -13.21
CA VAL A 78 10.04 -3.08 -13.28
C VAL A 78 10.19 -1.83 -14.16
N ALA A 79 11.29 -1.08 -14.01
CA ALA A 79 11.57 0.10 -14.84
C ALA A 79 11.66 -0.25 -16.34
N GLU A 80 12.37 -1.32 -16.67
CA GLU A 80 12.50 -1.83 -18.04
C GLU A 80 11.12 -2.19 -18.63
N LEU A 81 10.32 -2.97 -17.90
CA LEU A 81 8.98 -3.39 -18.35
C LEU A 81 8.01 -2.21 -18.47
N ALA A 82 8.13 -1.22 -17.58
CA ALA A 82 7.33 0.00 -17.62
C ALA A 82 7.79 1.00 -18.71
N GLY A 83 8.96 0.78 -19.33
CA GLY A 83 9.57 1.74 -20.25
C GLY A 83 9.93 3.06 -19.57
N ILE A 84 10.38 3.00 -18.31
CA ILE A 84 10.79 4.14 -17.49
C ILE A 84 12.31 4.11 -17.36
N ASN A 85 12.93 5.28 -17.50
CA ASN A 85 14.37 5.40 -17.29
C ASN A 85 14.75 4.99 -15.85
N ALA A 86 15.76 4.14 -15.70
CA ALA A 86 16.16 3.62 -14.38
C ALA A 86 16.55 4.71 -13.37
N SER A 87 17.12 5.83 -13.81
CA SER A 87 17.42 6.97 -12.95
C SER A 87 16.14 7.61 -12.41
N LEU A 88 15.17 7.84 -13.29
CA LEU A 88 13.86 8.38 -12.92
C LEU A 88 13.11 7.42 -11.98
N MET A 89 13.17 6.12 -12.24
CA MET A 89 12.58 5.11 -11.36
C MET A 89 13.18 5.16 -9.95
N ARG A 90 14.51 5.29 -9.84
CA ARG A 90 15.17 5.45 -8.53
C ARG A 90 14.77 6.75 -7.83
N GLN A 91 14.49 7.83 -8.56
CA GLN A 91 13.98 9.06 -7.96
C GLN A 91 12.56 8.88 -7.41
N TYR A 92 11.71 8.10 -8.09
CA TYR A 92 10.38 7.75 -7.58
C TYR A 92 10.44 6.89 -6.33
N THR A 93 11.29 5.84 -6.33
CA THR A 93 11.39 4.90 -5.20
C THR A 93 12.04 5.55 -3.98
N SER A 94 12.92 6.53 -4.17
CA SER A 94 13.52 7.31 -3.08
C SER A 94 12.62 8.43 -2.56
N GLY A 95 11.51 8.74 -3.23
CA GLY A 95 10.62 9.84 -2.87
C GLY A 95 11.19 11.23 -3.21
N VAL A 96 12.25 11.31 -4.02
CA VAL A 96 12.86 12.58 -4.46
C VAL A 96 11.91 13.35 -5.38
N THR A 97 11.10 12.64 -6.16
CA THR A 97 10.12 13.25 -7.05
C THR A 97 8.86 12.39 -7.13
N THR A 98 7.72 13.03 -7.39
CA THR A 98 6.42 12.35 -7.52
C THR A 98 6.15 11.98 -8.98
N ALA A 99 5.67 10.76 -9.19
CA ALA A 99 5.23 10.30 -10.49
C ALA A 99 3.86 10.93 -10.84
N GLY A 100 3.67 11.32 -12.10
CA GLY A 100 2.32 11.66 -12.60
C GLY A 100 1.52 10.41 -12.93
N GLN A 101 0.19 10.55 -13.12
CA GLN A 101 -0.72 9.42 -13.38
C GLN A 101 -0.24 8.50 -14.53
N LYS A 102 0.25 9.08 -15.64
CA LYS A 102 0.79 8.31 -16.78
C LYS A 102 1.94 7.37 -16.40
N GLN A 103 2.77 7.75 -15.44
CA GLN A 103 3.89 6.92 -14.98
C GLN A 103 3.41 5.85 -14.00
N TYR A 104 2.45 6.17 -13.14
CA TYR A 104 1.75 5.18 -12.32
C TYR A 104 1.10 4.09 -13.18
N ASP A 105 0.41 4.46 -14.27
CA ASP A 105 -0.25 3.51 -15.15
C ASP A 105 0.76 2.55 -15.82
N LYS A 106 1.92 3.06 -16.26
CA LYS A 106 3.00 2.24 -16.81
C LYS A 106 3.54 1.23 -15.80
N ILE A 107 3.76 1.67 -14.56
CA ILE A 107 4.28 0.80 -13.50
C ILE A 107 3.24 -0.24 -13.10
N ARG A 108 1.96 0.14 -13.00
CA ARG A 108 0.85 -0.78 -12.76
C ARG A 108 0.82 -1.90 -13.79
N VAL A 109 0.87 -1.55 -15.09
CA VAL A 109 0.88 -2.54 -16.18
C VAL A 109 2.10 -3.46 -16.10
N ALA A 110 3.28 -2.93 -15.76
CA ALA A 110 4.48 -3.74 -15.57
C ALA A 110 4.35 -4.73 -14.41
N VAL A 111 3.82 -4.28 -13.26
CA VAL A 111 3.59 -5.12 -12.08
C VAL A 111 2.51 -6.19 -12.36
N GLU A 112 1.42 -5.83 -13.04
CA GLU A 112 0.38 -6.79 -13.45
C GLU A 112 0.94 -7.89 -14.35
N ARG A 113 1.87 -7.55 -15.25
CA ARG A 113 2.55 -8.54 -16.08
C ARG A 113 3.42 -9.47 -15.25
N ILE A 114 4.22 -8.93 -14.32
CA ILE A 114 5.06 -9.73 -13.41
C ILE A 114 4.19 -10.68 -12.58
N SER A 115 3.08 -10.17 -12.02
CA SER A 115 2.13 -10.97 -11.22
C SER A 115 1.54 -12.13 -12.02
N LYS A 116 1.16 -11.92 -13.29
CA LYS A 116 0.66 -12.99 -14.18
C LYS A 116 1.74 -14.02 -14.47
N GLU A 117 2.97 -13.59 -14.80
CA GLU A 117 4.10 -14.49 -15.05
C GLU A 117 4.43 -15.34 -13.81
N LEU A 118 4.44 -14.74 -12.62
CA LEU A 118 4.65 -15.44 -11.36
C LEU A 118 3.53 -16.45 -11.04
N SER A 119 2.27 -16.08 -11.28
CA SER A 119 1.12 -16.95 -10.97
C SER A 119 1.01 -18.16 -11.91
N ALA A 120 1.52 -18.04 -13.14
CA ALA A 120 1.53 -19.12 -14.13
C ALA A 120 2.76 -20.02 -14.04
N ALA A 121 3.77 -19.66 -13.23
CA ALA A 121 4.99 -20.44 -13.08
C ALA A 121 4.69 -21.78 -12.36
N THR A 122 5.29 -22.87 -12.84
CA THR A 122 5.24 -24.20 -12.23
C THR A 122 6.65 -24.80 -12.31
N PHE A 123 7.04 -25.61 -11.33
CA PHE A 123 8.36 -26.24 -11.24
C PHE A 123 8.24 -27.76 -11.29
#